data_AF-A0A950HJ20-F1
#
_entry.id   AF-A0A950HJ20-F1
#
_cell.length_a   1.000
_cell.length_b   1.000
_cell.length_c   1.000
_cell.angle_alpha   90.00
_cell.angle_beta   90.00
_cell.angle_gamma   90.00
#
_symmetry.space_group_name_H-M   'P 1'
#
loop_
_entity.id
_entity.type
_entity.pdbx_description
1 polymer ?
#
loop_
_entity_poly.entity_id
_entity_poly.type
_entity_poly.pdbx_seq_one_letter_code
_entity_poly.pdbx_strand_id
1 'polypeptide(L)'
;MVAAFTVFALLAATSCGQPTAHGSPVGAATSSPPPGTMTYPEPNRTHVLTKVHYDHSPPVGGNHSPVWLNCGIYDIPVANENAVHSLEHGAVWVTYLPSLPPAELDSLRTLVKASYRGPGRYVILSPYPGQSAPVIASAWGHQLTLQTPTDPRLQSFIDYFRQGPQDLERAGRCSGGTGSPIG
;
A
#
# COMPACT_ATOMS: atom_id res chain seq x y z
N MET A 1 -21.28 -41.97 72.77
CA MET A 1 -20.81 -42.55 71.49
C MET A 1 -21.84 -42.25 70.42
N VAL A 2 -21.40 -42.18 69.14
CA VAL A 2 -22.10 -41.71 67.92
C VAL A 2 -22.06 -40.17 67.77
N ALA A 3 -21.02 -39.56 67.18
CA ALA A 3 -20.44 -39.60 65.82
C ALA A 3 -20.94 -38.42 64.95
N ALA A 4 -20.04 -37.46 64.72
CA ALA A 4 -20.20 -36.31 63.86
C ALA A 4 -19.78 -36.65 62.42
N PHE A 5 -20.53 -36.15 61.43
CA PHE A 5 -20.08 -36.09 60.04
C PHE A 5 -20.51 -34.75 59.43
N THR A 6 -19.57 -33.81 59.37
CA THR A 6 -19.68 -32.58 58.57
C THR A 6 -19.05 -32.87 57.21
N VAL A 7 -19.86 -32.84 56.15
CA VAL A 7 -19.41 -32.97 54.76
C VAL A 7 -18.98 -31.59 54.27
N PHE A 8 -17.67 -31.38 54.08
CA PHE A 8 -17.15 -30.24 53.31
C PHE A 8 -17.06 -30.65 51.83
N ALA A 9 -17.95 -30.12 51.00
CA ALA A 9 -17.85 -30.25 49.56
C ALA A 9 -16.82 -29.24 49.03
N LEU A 10 -15.66 -29.74 48.58
CA LEU A 10 -14.70 -29.00 47.77
C LEU A 10 -15.29 -28.81 46.36
N LEU A 11 -15.62 -27.57 45.98
CA LEU A 11 -15.78 -27.21 44.57
C LEU A 11 -14.40 -26.92 43.98
N ALA A 12 -13.92 -27.82 43.13
CA ALA A 12 -12.74 -27.61 42.31
C ALA A 12 -13.05 -26.56 41.23
N ALA A 13 -12.31 -25.45 41.24
CA ALA A 13 -12.34 -24.45 40.18
C ALA A 13 -11.57 -24.99 38.96
N THR A 14 -12.30 -25.41 37.93
CA THR A 14 -11.74 -25.73 36.62
C THR A 14 -11.32 -24.44 35.93
N SER A 15 -10.01 -24.19 35.88
CA SER A 15 -9.41 -23.13 35.08
C SER A 15 -9.53 -23.51 33.60
N CYS A 16 -10.35 -22.77 32.83
CA CYS A 16 -10.33 -22.84 31.37
C CYS A 16 -9.00 -22.24 30.87
N GLY A 17 -8.17 -23.07 30.24
CA GLY A 17 -6.94 -22.62 29.60
C GLY A 17 -7.20 -21.53 28.57
N GLN A 18 -6.42 -20.45 28.63
CA GLN A 18 -6.41 -19.41 27.60
C GLN A 18 -5.72 -19.97 26.34
N PRO A 19 -6.32 -19.84 25.15
CA PRO A 19 -5.61 -20.09 23.91
C PRO A 19 -4.60 -18.96 23.68
N THR A 20 -3.31 -19.30 23.63
CA THR A 20 -2.25 -18.42 23.13
C THR A 20 -2.33 -18.32 21.61
N ALA A 21 -3.17 -17.42 21.11
CA ALA A 21 -3.18 -17.07 19.69
C ALA A 21 -1.96 -16.18 19.37
N HIS A 22 -0.85 -16.79 18.99
CA HIS A 22 0.16 -16.15 18.14
C HIS A 22 -0.35 -16.19 16.69
N GLY A 23 -1.23 -15.26 16.37
CA GLY A 23 -1.62 -14.95 14.98
C GLY A 23 -1.43 -13.47 14.77
N SER A 24 -0.43 -13.07 14.00
CA SER A 24 -0.33 -11.70 13.50
C SER A 24 -1.61 -11.39 12.72
N PRO A 25 -2.35 -10.31 13.02
CA PRO A 25 -3.55 -9.99 12.28
C PRO A 25 -3.15 -9.65 10.85
N VAL A 26 -3.73 -10.38 9.90
CA VAL A 26 -3.67 -10.02 8.48
C VAL A 26 -4.46 -8.72 8.31
N GLY A 27 -3.73 -7.61 8.18
CA GLY A 27 -4.13 -6.33 7.61
C GLY A 27 -5.52 -5.82 7.95
N ALA A 28 -5.69 -5.24 9.15
CA ALA A 28 -6.70 -4.20 9.33
C ALA A 28 -6.22 -2.96 8.58
N ALA A 29 -7.05 -2.38 7.71
CA ALA A 29 -6.80 -1.05 7.16
C ALA A 29 -6.51 -0.11 8.33
N THR A 30 -5.40 0.62 8.28
CA THR A 30 -5.09 1.57 9.35
C THR A 30 -6.19 2.65 9.38
N SER A 31 -6.51 3.19 10.55
CA SER A 31 -7.55 4.24 10.64
C SER A 31 -7.03 5.62 10.22
N SER A 32 -5.71 5.79 10.10
CA SER A 32 -5.05 7.01 9.68
C SER A 32 -3.84 6.74 8.76
N PRO A 33 -3.41 7.74 7.97
CA PRO A 33 -2.15 7.67 7.25
C PRO A 33 -0.96 7.43 8.20
N PRO A 34 0.09 6.72 7.78
CA PRO A 34 1.27 6.52 8.61
C PRO A 34 2.05 7.83 8.86
N PRO A 35 2.80 7.94 9.98
CA PRO A 35 3.59 9.12 10.29
C PRO A 35 4.60 9.51 9.20
N GLY A 36 4.67 10.81 8.90
CA GLY A 36 5.52 11.35 7.84
C GLY A 36 4.87 11.33 6.44
N THR A 37 3.61 10.88 6.33
CA THR A 37 2.83 11.08 5.11
C THR A 37 2.59 12.56 4.90
N MET A 38 3.02 13.07 3.76
CA MET A 38 2.71 14.42 3.29
C MET A 38 1.39 14.41 2.51
N THR A 39 0.64 15.50 2.61
CA THR A 39 -0.62 15.70 1.89
C THR A 39 -0.53 16.97 1.07
N TYR A 40 -0.97 16.88 -0.19
CA TYR A 40 -0.89 17.95 -1.17
C TYR A 40 -2.28 18.21 -1.76
N PRO A 41 -2.69 19.48 -1.95
CA PRO A 41 -3.88 19.80 -2.72
C PRO A 41 -3.67 19.44 -4.19
N GLU A 42 -4.49 18.52 -4.72
CA GLU A 42 -4.47 18.10 -6.12
C GLU A 42 -5.83 18.42 -6.79
N PRO A 43 -6.11 19.71 -7.09
CA PRO A 43 -7.40 20.14 -7.64
C PRO A 43 -7.58 19.81 -9.13
N ASN A 44 -6.48 19.52 -9.82
CA ASN A 44 -6.47 19.28 -11.26
C ASN A 44 -6.55 17.77 -11.53
N ARG A 45 -7.48 17.36 -12.40
CA ARG A 45 -7.67 15.95 -12.80
C ARG A 45 -8.13 15.80 -14.24
N THR A 46 -7.84 16.80 -15.08
CA THR A 46 -8.27 16.75 -16.47
C THR A 46 -7.47 15.69 -17.22
N HIS A 47 -8.18 14.84 -17.97
CA HIS A 47 -7.54 13.91 -18.89
C HIS A 47 -6.95 14.66 -20.07
N VAL A 48 -5.66 14.43 -20.34
CA VAL A 48 -4.89 15.08 -21.40
C VAL A 48 -4.12 14.04 -22.23
N LEU A 49 -3.90 14.35 -23.51
CA LEU A 49 -3.11 13.52 -24.41
C LEU A 49 -1.62 13.92 -24.47
N THR A 50 -1.26 15.01 -23.80
CA THR A 50 0.07 15.61 -23.82
C THR A 50 0.87 15.25 -22.58
N LYS A 51 2.18 15.50 -22.63
CA LYS A 51 3.03 15.46 -21.45
C LYS A 51 2.60 16.49 -20.41
N VAL A 52 2.73 16.10 -19.14
CA VAL A 52 2.36 16.93 -17.99
C VAL A 52 3.61 17.23 -17.17
N HIS A 53 3.75 18.50 -16.79
CA HIS A 53 4.70 18.90 -15.76
C HIS A 53 4.01 18.78 -14.40
N TYR A 54 4.64 18.02 -13.50
CA TYR A 54 4.14 17.79 -12.14
C TYR A 54 4.99 18.55 -11.14
N ASP A 55 4.35 19.07 -10.09
CA ASP A 55 5.03 19.78 -9.00
C ASP A 55 5.81 18.83 -8.09
N HIS A 56 5.43 17.55 -8.10
CA HIS A 56 6.02 16.49 -7.28
C HIS A 56 6.64 15.40 -8.16
N SER A 57 7.76 14.85 -7.70
CA SER A 57 8.50 13.81 -8.42
C SER A 57 8.97 12.72 -7.44
N PRO A 58 8.36 11.52 -7.47
CA PRO A 58 7.25 11.09 -8.32
C PRO A 58 5.96 11.91 -8.13
N PRO A 59 5.10 12.00 -9.16
CA PRO A 59 3.80 12.66 -9.06
C PRO A 59 2.88 12.04 -8.02
N VAL A 60 2.03 12.89 -7.44
CA VAL A 60 0.98 12.50 -6.47
C VAL A 60 -0.43 12.76 -6.99
N GLY A 61 -0.60 13.31 -8.18
CA GLY A 61 -1.89 13.72 -8.72
C GLY A 61 -1.72 14.66 -9.91
N GLY A 62 -2.80 15.31 -10.32
CA GLY A 62 -2.78 16.31 -11.38
C GLY A 62 -3.41 15.83 -12.69
N ASN A 63 -3.30 16.66 -13.74
CA ASN A 63 -3.72 16.26 -15.09
C ASN A 63 -2.94 15.03 -15.54
N HIS A 64 -3.59 14.14 -16.28
CA HIS A 64 -3.02 12.82 -16.56
C HIS A 64 -3.65 12.19 -17.81
N SER A 65 -3.13 11.04 -18.25
CA SER A 65 -3.58 10.39 -19.49
C SER A 65 -5.02 9.90 -19.36
N PRO A 66 -5.87 9.86 -20.40
CA PRO A 66 -7.16 9.17 -20.33
C PRO A 66 -7.06 7.65 -20.21
N VAL A 67 -5.86 7.07 -20.29
CA VAL A 67 -5.63 5.62 -20.17
C VAL A 67 -4.81 5.34 -18.93
N TRP A 68 -5.31 4.47 -18.04
CA TRP A 68 -4.58 4.08 -16.84
C TRP A 68 -3.46 3.08 -17.12
N LEU A 69 -2.48 3.04 -16.23
CA LEU A 69 -1.44 2.01 -16.21
C LEU A 69 -1.97 0.75 -15.51
N ASN A 70 -1.68 -0.42 -16.08
CA ASN A 70 -1.93 -1.70 -15.43
C ASN A 70 -1.13 -1.80 -14.13
N CYS A 71 -1.78 -2.07 -13.00
CA CYS A 71 -1.12 -2.29 -11.72
C CYS A 71 -0.29 -3.57 -11.73
N GLY A 72 0.93 -3.48 -11.24
CA GLY A 72 1.85 -4.60 -11.14
C GLY A 72 3.29 -4.14 -10.93
N ILE A 73 4.22 -5.09 -11.01
CA ILE A 73 5.66 -4.79 -10.94
C ILE A 73 6.18 -4.50 -12.34
N TYR A 74 6.98 -3.45 -12.44
CA TYR A 74 7.75 -3.05 -13.62
C TYR A 74 9.24 -2.98 -13.26
N ASP A 75 10.08 -3.46 -14.17
CA ASP A 75 11.54 -3.38 -14.12
C ASP A 75 12.10 -2.20 -14.93
N ILE A 76 11.24 -1.47 -15.64
CA ILE A 76 11.54 -0.24 -16.36
C ILE A 76 10.69 0.93 -15.84
N PRO A 77 11.16 2.19 -16.00
CA PRO A 77 10.36 3.35 -15.67
C PRO A 77 9.03 3.36 -16.46
N VAL A 78 7.97 3.84 -15.82
CA VAL A 78 6.63 3.94 -16.41
C VAL A 78 6.29 5.40 -16.71
N ALA A 79 5.35 5.63 -17.62
CA ALA A 79 4.90 6.99 -17.92
C ALA A 79 4.08 7.56 -16.74
N ASN A 80 4.51 8.73 -16.25
CA ASN A 80 3.86 9.44 -15.16
C ASN A 80 2.36 9.63 -15.40
N GLU A 81 1.98 10.06 -16.60
CA GLU A 81 0.59 10.35 -16.93
C GLU A 81 -0.33 9.13 -16.82
N ASN A 82 0.18 7.93 -17.07
CA ASN A 82 -0.60 6.70 -16.94
C ASN A 82 -0.62 6.21 -15.48
N ALA A 83 0.50 6.34 -14.77
CA ALA A 83 0.56 5.98 -13.35
C ALA A 83 -0.34 6.89 -12.49
N VAL A 84 -0.39 8.19 -12.79
CA VAL A 84 -1.27 9.16 -12.08
C VAL A 84 -2.75 8.84 -12.29
N HIS A 85 -3.17 8.42 -13.49
CA HIS A 85 -4.53 7.92 -13.68
C HIS A 85 -4.81 6.72 -12.76
N SER A 86 -3.87 5.77 -12.65
CA SER A 86 -4.04 4.65 -11.72
C SER A 86 -4.13 5.12 -10.26
N LEU A 87 -3.45 6.22 -9.87
CA LEU A 87 -3.64 6.84 -8.56
C LEU A 87 -5.06 7.41 -8.37
N GLU A 88 -5.65 8.00 -9.42
CA GLU A 88 -7.04 8.47 -9.41
C GLU A 88 -8.02 7.32 -9.12
N HIS A 89 -7.75 6.13 -9.67
CA HIS A 89 -8.47 4.88 -9.41
C HIS A 89 -8.11 4.20 -8.07
N GLY A 90 -7.39 4.89 -7.17
CA GLY A 90 -7.05 4.38 -5.85
C GLY A 90 -5.86 3.43 -5.81
N ALA A 91 -5.00 3.39 -6.83
CA ALA A 91 -3.73 2.66 -6.74
C ALA A 91 -2.74 3.37 -5.80
N VAL A 92 -1.79 2.58 -5.29
CA VAL A 92 -0.56 3.08 -4.66
C VAL A 92 0.60 2.83 -5.61
N TRP A 93 1.37 3.88 -5.90
CA TRP A 93 2.59 3.77 -6.70
C TRP A 93 3.83 3.82 -5.82
N VAL A 94 4.47 2.67 -5.67
CA VAL A 94 5.77 2.53 -5.01
C VAL A 94 6.86 2.67 -6.05
N THR A 95 7.76 3.61 -5.83
CA THR A 95 8.90 3.89 -6.71
C THR A 95 10.21 3.68 -5.97
N TYR A 96 11.24 3.25 -6.69
CA TYR A 96 12.56 3.02 -6.13
C TYR A 96 13.67 3.64 -6.99
N LEU A 97 14.76 4.03 -6.34
CA LEU A 97 15.98 4.43 -7.05
C LEU A 97 16.53 3.23 -7.84
N PRO A 98 16.90 3.40 -9.13
CA PRO A 98 17.49 2.31 -9.92
C PRO A 98 18.77 1.71 -9.30
N SER A 99 19.45 2.47 -8.43
CA SER A 99 20.63 2.04 -7.69
C SER A 99 20.32 1.26 -6.40
N LEU A 100 19.05 0.97 -6.11
CA LEU A 100 18.66 0.20 -4.92
C LEU A 100 19.31 -1.20 -4.96
N PRO A 101 19.91 -1.67 -3.85
CA PRO A 101 20.54 -2.99 -3.82
C PRO A 101 19.57 -4.11 -4.24
N PRO A 102 20.02 -5.16 -4.96
CA PRO A 102 19.14 -6.22 -5.43
C PRO A 102 18.32 -6.89 -4.32
N ALA A 103 18.92 -7.18 -3.16
CA ALA A 103 18.22 -7.77 -2.02
C ALA A 103 17.10 -6.87 -1.44
N GLU A 104 17.29 -5.56 -1.51
CA GLU A 104 16.31 -4.57 -1.10
C GLU A 104 15.16 -4.46 -2.11
N LEU A 105 15.48 -4.50 -3.40
CA LEU A 105 14.46 -4.57 -4.46
C LEU A 105 13.63 -5.86 -4.36
N ASP A 106 14.25 -6.99 -4.04
CA ASP A 106 13.53 -8.25 -3.84
C ASP A 106 12.61 -8.21 -2.62
N SER A 107 13.00 -7.48 -1.57
CA SER A 107 12.14 -7.21 -0.41
C SER A 107 10.92 -6.37 -0.81
N LEU A 108 11.09 -5.32 -1.63
CA LEU A 108 9.98 -4.53 -2.17
C LEU A 108 9.03 -5.37 -3.03
N ARG A 109 9.58 -6.17 -3.94
CA ARG A 109 8.79 -7.06 -4.80
C ARG A 109 7.95 -8.04 -3.98
N THR A 110 8.54 -8.58 -2.91
CA THR A 110 7.85 -9.48 -1.99
C THR A 110 6.70 -8.77 -1.29
N LEU A 111 6.95 -7.58 -0.72
CA LEU A 111 5.94 -6.77 -0.05
C LEU A 111 4.77 -6.40 -0.97
N VAL A 112 5.09 -5.94 -2.18
CA VAL A 112 4.08 -5.54 -3.18
C VAL A 112 3.20 -6.72 -3.59
N LYS A 113 3.80 -7.89 -3.86
CA LYS A 113 3.03 -9.11 -4.17
C LYS A 113 2.14 -9.52 -3.01
N ALA A 114 2.63 -9.48 -1.78
CA ALA A 114 1.84 -9.78 -0.57
C ALA A 114 0.70 -8.76 -0.35
N SER A 115 0.85 -7.55 -0.90
CA SER A 115 -0.15 -6.49 -0.85
C SER A 115 -1.18 -6.54 -1.98
N TYR A 116 -1.10 -7.45 -2.94
CA TYR A 116 -2.13 -7.51 -3.99
C TYR A 116 -3.49 -7.93 -3.44
N ARG A 117 -4.55 -7.25 -3.89
CA ARG A 117 -5.94 -7.55 -3.56
C ARG A 117 -6.80 -7.57 -4.82
N GLY A 118 -7.57 -8.64 -4.98
CA GLY A 118 -8.45 -8.84 -6.13
C GLY A 118 -7.71 -8.85 -7.48
N PRO A 119 -8.45 -8.86 -8.59
CA PRO A 119 -7.86 -8.87 -9.93
C PRO A 119 -7.17 -7.53 -10.30
N GLY A 120 -7.51 -6.44 -9.61
CA GLY A 120 -6.96 -5.11 -9.88
C GLY A 120 -5.60 -4.86 -9.24
N ARG A 121 -5.21 -5.61 -8.20
CA ARG A 121 -3.95 -5.50 -7.43
C ARG A 121 -3.76 -4.16 -6.68
N TYR A 122 -4.00 -3.04 -7.37
CA TYR A 122 -3.98 -1.65 -6.90
C TYR A 122 -2.64 -1.19 -6.29
N VAL A 123 -1.55 -1.85 -6.67
CA VAL A 123 -0.20 -1.43 -6.32
C VAL A 123 0.69 -1.51 -7.57
N ILE A 124 1.40 -0.42 -7.85
CA ILE A 124 2.41 -0.33 -8.91
C ILE A 124 3.78 -0.29 -8.23
N LEU A 125 4.74 -1.05 -8.75
CA LEU A 125 6.15 -0.94 -8.39
C LEU A 125 6.97 -0.64 -9.64
N SER A 126 7.76 0.42 -9.68
CA SER A 126 8.63 0.72 -10.82
C SER A 126 9.89 1.50 -10.40
N PRO A 127 11.01 1.40 -11.14
CA PRO A 127 12.13 2.30 -10.91
C PRO A 127 11.75 3.73 -11.31
N TYR A 128 12.29 4.72 -10.60
CA TYR A 128 12.13 6.14 -10.92
C TYR A 128 13.49 6.85 -10.79
N PRO A 129 14.22 7.03 -11.91
CA PRO A 129 15.51 7.71 -11.88
C PRO A 129 15.41 9.15 -11.32
N GLY A 130 16.32 9.50 -10.42
CA GLY A 130 16.40 10.85 -9.87
C GLY A 130 15.40 11.18 -8.76
N GLN A 131 14.62 10.21 -8.26
CA GLN A 131 13.83 10.41 -7.04
C GLN A 131 14.72 10.75 -5.83
N SER A 132 14.19 11.50 -4.86
CA SER A 132 14.98 12.09 -3.77
C SER A 132 15.29 11.15 -2.60
N ALA A 133 14.67 9.96 -2.56
CA ALA A 133 14.84 8.97 -1.50
C ALA A 133 14.93 7.55 -2.08
N PRO A 134 15.49 6.56 -1.38
CA PRO A 134 15.57 5.17 -1.85
C PRO A 134 14.23 4.59 -2.29
N VAL A 135 13.16 4.86 -1.53
CA VAL A 135 11.79 4.44 -1.84
C VAL A 135 10.82 5.59 -1.60
N ILE A 136 9.88 5.79 -2.52
CA ILE A 136 8.79 6.76 -2.36
C ILE A 136 7.48 6.08 -2.72
N ALA A 137 6.48 6.16 -1.83
CA ALA A 137 5.13 5.70 -2.07
C ALA A 137 4.19 6.89 -2.29
N SER A 138 3.42 6.86 -3.38
CA SER A 138 2.47 7.90 -3.74
C SER A 138 1.06 7.32 -3.88
N ALA A 139 0.08 8.07 -3.42
CA ALA A 139 -1.35 7.90 -3.66
C ALA A 139 -1.91 9.27 -4.08
N TRP A 140 -3.15 9.35 -4.59
CA TRP A 140 -3.70 10.65 -5.00
C TRP A 140 -3.64 11.67 -3.85
N GLY A 141 -2.90 12.77 -4.04
CA GLY A 141 -2.69 13.85 -3.07
C GLY A 141 -1.80 13.48 -1.87
N HIS A 142 -1.17 12.30 -1.84
CA HIS A 142 -0.41 11.83 -0.68
C HIS A 142 0.92 11.18 -1.05
N GLN A 143 1.96 11.44 -0.25
CA GLN A 143 3.28 10.84 -0.47
C GLN A 143 3.99 10.50 0.84
N LEU A 144 4.75 9.41 0.81
CA LEU A 144 5.62 8.99 1.90
C LEU A 144 7.01 8.68 1.35
N THR A 145 8.02 9.34 1.90
CA THR A 145 9.43 9.10 1.58
C THR A 145 10.06 8.17 2.62
N LEU A 146 10.84 7.19 2.14
CA LEU A 146 11.36 6.09 2.94
C LEU A 146 12.83 5.86 2.62
N GLN A 147 13.63 5.66 3.67
CA GLN A 147 15.07 5.42 3.54
C GLN A 147 15.41 3.94 3.31
N THR A 148 14.50 3.03 3.67
CA THR A 148 14.67 1.59 3.46
C THR A 148 13.37 0.95 3.00
N PRO A 149 13.42 -0.15 2.23
CA PRO A 149 12.23 -0.90 1.80
C PRO A 149 11.55 -1.67 2.94
N THR A 150 12.26 -1.88 4.05
CA THR A 150 11.78 -2.61 5.23
C THR A 150 11.10 -1.72 6.26
N ASP A 151 11.02 -0.41 6.02
CA ASP A 151 10.32 0.52 6.89
C ASP A 151 8.82 0.11 6.97
N PRO A 152 8.30 -0.20 8.18
CA PRO A 152 6.94 -0.70 8.34
C PRO A 152 5.86 0.28 7.85
N ARG A 153 6.20 1.57 7.76
CA ARG A 153 5.28 2.59 7.27
C ARG A 153 4.91 2.39 5.80
N LEU A 154 5.74 1.71 5.01
CA LEU A 154 5.40 1.37 3.63
C LEU A 154 4.18 0.46 3.55
N GLN A 155 4.15 -0.61 4.34
CA GLN A 155 2.98 -1.51 4.40
C GLN A 155 1.75 -0.75 4.90
N SER A 156 1.89 0.07 5.94
CA SER A 156 0.79 0.90 6.45
C SER A 156 0.26 1.89 5.39
N PHE A 157 1.14 2.50 4.59
CA PHE A 157 0.74 3.40 3.51
C PHE A 157 -0.05 2.65 2.44
N ILE A 158 0.45 1.47 2.02
CA ILE A 158 -0.23 0.63 1.05
C ILE A 158 -1.61 0.21 1.57
N ASP A 159 -1.71 -0.25 2.81
CA ASP A 159 -2.99 -0.71 3.36
C ASP A 159 -4.00 0.42 3.61
N TYR A 160 -3.53 1.63 3.90
CA TYR A 160 -4.40 2.79 4.08
C TYR A 160 -4.96 3.32 2.77
N PHE A 161 -4.07 3.51 1.77
CA PHE A 161 -4.40 4.26 0.56
C PHE A 161 -4.83 3.35 -0.61
N ARG A 162 -4.48 2.06 -0.64
CA ARG A 162 -4.92 1.18 -1.72
C ARG A 162 -6.45 1.02 -1.68
N GLN A 163 -7.13 1.54 -2.71
CA GLN A 163 -8.59 1.69 -2.75
C GLN A 163 -9.14 2.37 -1.48
N GLY A 164 -8.36 3.35 -1.00
CA GLY A 164 -8.57 4.00 0.28
C GLY A 164 -9.54 5.18 0.22
N PRO A 165 -9.60 5.97 1.31
CA PRO A 165 -10.51 7.11 1.42
C PRO A 165 -10.36 8.19 0.35
N GLN A 166 -9.16 8.32 -0.21
CA GLN A 166 -8.78 9.31 -1.23
C GLN A 166 -9.11 8.89 -2.67
N ASP A 167 -9.55 7.64 -2.88
CA ASP A 167 -9.98 7.15 -4.19
C ASP A 167 -11.12 8.03 -4.75
N LEU A 168 -10.82 8.72 -5.85
CA LEU A 168 -11.72 9.69 -6.48
C LEU A 168 -12.72 9.02 -7.42
N GLU A 169 -12.34 7.88 -8.00
CA GLU A 169 -13.15 7.09 -8.92
C GLU A 169 -13.33 5.68 -8.39
N ARG A 170 -14.06 5.57 -7.28
CA ARG A 170 -14.37 4.29 -6.64
C ARG A 170 -14.88 3.29 -7.67
N ALA A 171 -14.21 2.15 -7.77
CA ALA A 171 -14.38 1.08 -8.76
C ALA A 171 -13.63 1.27 -10.11
N GLY A 172 -12.77 2.28 -10.22
CA GLY A 172 -11.82 2.43 -11.31
C GLY A 172 -10.94 1.20 -11.45
N ARG A 173 -10.71 0.75 -12.68
CA ARG A 173 -9.91 -0.46 -12.93
C ARG A 173 -8.43 -0.13 -12.84
N CYS A 174 -7.64 -1.05 -12.29
CA CYS A 174 -6.19 -1.00 -12.45
C CYS A 174 -5.65 -2.15 -13.32
N SER A 175 -6.47 -2.65 -14.24
CA SER A 175 -6.10 -3.65 -15.25
C SER A 175 -6.88 -3.42 -16.54
N GLY A 176 -6.37 -3.90 -17.68
CA GLY A 176 -6.95 -3.67 -19.01
C GLY A 176 -6.65 -2.29 -19.62
N GLY A 177 -5.73 -1.54 -19.02
CA GLY A 177 -5.16 -0.30 -19.56
C GLY A 177 -3.85 -0.57 -20.29
N THR A 178 -2.89 0.36 -20.18
CA THR A 178 -1.56 0.24 -20.81
C THR A 178 -0.50 -0.38 -19.90
N GLY A 179 0.65 -0.76 -20.46
CA GLY A 179 1.77 -1.35 -19.75
C GLY A 179 1.63 -2.86 -19.51
N SER A 180 2.78 -3.56 -19.45
CA SER A 180 2.86 -5.01 -19.26
C SER A 180 3.71 -5.33 -18.02
N PRO A 181 3.09 -5.45 -16.83
CA PRO A 181 3.83 -5.76 -15.62
C PRO A 181 4.34 -7.21 -15.61
N ILE A 182 5.46 -7.45 -14.95
CA ILE A 182 6.18 -8.75 -14.89
C ILE A 182 5.77 -9.65 -13.72
N GLY A 183 4.77 -9.26 -12.92
CA GLY A 183 4.35 -9.97 -11.71
C GLY A 183 2.98 -9.55 -11.25
#